data_AF-A0A9D2KYS5-F1
#
_entry.id   AF-A0A9D2KYS5-F1
#
_cell.length_a   1.000
_cell.length_b   1.000
_cell.length_c   1.000
_cell.angle_alpha   90.00
_cell.angle_beta   90.00
_cell.angle_gamma   90.00
#
_symmetry.space_group_name_H-M   'P 1'
#
loop_
_entity.id
_entity.type
_entity.pdbx_description
1 polymer ?
#
loop_
_entity_poly.entity_id
_entity_poly.type
_entity_poly.pdbx_seq_one_letter_code
_entity_poly.pdbx_strand_id
1 'polypeptide(L)'
;KIPNNGLLDFFTRIINNHNSQVEPHKRFKIGTVSMTTDTDLPYRYIGYQTTFETLRDRIINQIGGYLRIRRTATGLYIDWLETIGRASNSPIELGVNIKTATRETSFENVITRLVPLGADLGIEDPDAENDRGLSIKERLTISTVNGGKLYLEDSDLLTQFGIIQKPMDWAEIDDATTLKQRGQQFLDSQKAILTTWEVNAIERSLIDSRFEKYEVGNSHPIVNAPMAGVERLQIIEKTTDLLSPQAVKLKIGANQTSLSAYYNQVREAQKSIENVIRPQPPIAELPPEEPIA
;
A
#
# COMPACT_ATOMS: atom_id res chain seq x y z
N LYS A 1 2.23 -7.65 -28.68
CA LYS A 1 3.61 -7.13 -28.45
C LYS A 1 3.72 -5.77 -29.12
N ILE A 2 4.20 -4.75 -28.43
CA ILE A 2 4.37 -3.38 -28.94
C ILE A 2 5.77 -2.85 -28.55
N PRO A 3 6.41 -2.00 -29.37
CA PRO A 3 7.68 -1.36 -28.99
C PRO A 3 7.51 -0.51 -27.73
N ASN A 4 8.52 -0.51 -26.86
CA ASN A 4 8.54 0.32 -25.67
C ASN A 4 9.03 1.74 -26.01
N ASN A 5 8.09 2.64 -26.31
CA ASN A 5 8.39 4.06 -26.58
C ASN A 5 8.19 4.94 -25.33
N GLY A 6 8.26 4.34 -24.14
CA GLY A 6 8.03 5.02 -22.86
C GLY A 6 6.61 4.88 -22.31
N LEU A 7 6.46 5.30 -21.05
CA LEU A 7 5.24 5.11 -20.25
C LEU A 7 4.04 5.88 -20.79
N LEU A 8 4.24 7.11 -21.24
CA LEU A 8 3.17 7.93 -21.79
C LEU A 8 2.59 7.31 -23.07
N ASP A 9 3.44 6.84 -23.99
CA ASP A 9 2.99 6.16 -25.21
C ASP A 9 2.24 4.87 -24.85
N PHE A 10 2.77 4.07 -23.92
CA PHE A 10 2.12 2.84 -23.48
C PHE A 10 0.73 3.09 -22.89
N PHE A 11 0.61 4.03 -21.95
CA PHE A 11 -0.65 4.40 -21.34
C PHE A 11 -1.63 4.96 -22.38
N THR A 12 -1.15 5.84 -23.27
CA THR A 12 -1.96 6.43 -24.35
C THR A 12 -2.52 5.36 -25.28
N ARG A 13 -1.74 4.33 -25.64
CA ARG A 13 -2.22 3.20 -26.47
C ARG A 13 -3.38 2.45 -25.82
N ILE A 14 -3.27 2.15 -24.52
CA ILE A 14 -4.32 1.44 -23.77
C ILE A 14 -5.62 2.26 -23.79
N ILE A 15 -5.54 3.56 -23.48
CA ILE A 15 -6.72 4.43 -23.43
C ILE A 15 -7.31 4.68 -24.83
N ASN A 16 -6.47 4.83 -25.86
CA ASN A 16 -6.97 4.97 -27.23
C ASN A 16 -7.69 3.72 -27.72
N ASN A 17 -7.18 2.53 -27.38
CA ASN A 17 -7.85 1.27 -27.69
C ASN A 17 -9.20 1.13 -26.95
N HIS A 18 -9.30 1.58 -25.70
CA HIS A 18 -10.58 1.68 -24.99
C HIS A 18 -11.54 2.63 -25.72
N ASN A 19 -11.08 3.85 -25.99
CA ASN A 19 -11.90 4.90 -26.60
C ASN A 19 -12.45 4.52 -27.98
N SER A 20 -11.74 3.70 -28.76
CA SER A 20 -12.22 3.23 -30.06
C SER A 20 -13.37 2.22 -29.97
N GLN A 21 -13.57 1.61 -28.80
CA GLN A 21 -14.56 0.56 -28.56
C GLN A 21 -15.80 1.04 -27.79
N VAL A 22 -15.83 2.31 -27.37
CA VAL A 22 -16.91 2.87 -26.55
C VAL A 22 -17.48 4.17 -27.14
N GLU A 23 -18.70 4.47 -26.72
CA GLU A 23 -19.44 5.67 -27.11
C GLU A 23 -18.74 6.94 -26.58
N PRO A 24 -18.88 8.11 -27.25
CA PRO A 24 -18.12 9.32 -26.91
C PRO A 24 -18.17 9.75 -25.44
N HIS A 25 -19.29 9.53 -24.74
CA HIS A 25 -19.47 9.94 -23.34
C HIS A 25 -18.75 9.02 -22.33
N LYS A 26 -18.28 7.83 -22.75
CA LYS A 26 -17.48 6.90 -21.95
C LYS A 26 -15.98 7.04 -22.20
N ARG A 27 -15.56 7.87 -23.16
CA ARG A 27 -14.16 8.04 -23.54
C ARG A 27 -13.40 8.89 -22.51
N PHE A 28 -12.12 8.60 -22.37
CA PHE A 28 -11.19 9.37 -21.55
C PHE A 28 -10.23 10.19 -22.42
N LYS A 29 -9.94 11.41 -21.97
CA LYS A 29 -8.79 12.18 -22.45
C LYS A 29 -7.58 11.86 -21.57
N ILE A 30 -6.41 11.78 -22.19
CA ILE A 30 -5.16 11.66 -21.41
C ILE A 30 -4.93 12.97 -20.66
N GLY A 31 -4.75 12.85 -19.35
CA GLY A 31 -4.34 13.95 -18.48
C GLY A 31 -2.85 13.91 -18.16
N THR A 32 -2.50 14.17 -16.91
CA THR A 32 -1.11 14.19 -16.47
C THR A 32 -0.58 12.77 -16.34
N VAL A 33 0.60 12.50 -16.91
CA VAL A 33 1.37 11.29 -16.66
C VAL A 33 2.69 11.69 -16.02
N SER A 34 2.83 11.51 -14.71
CA SER A 34 4.02 11.93 -13.95
C SER A 34 4.96 10.77 -13.61
N MET A 35 4.61 9.55 -14.01
CA MET A 35 5.38 8.36 -13.71
C MET A 35 6.64 8.27 -14.56
N THR A 36 7.72 7.87 -13.94
CA THR A 36 8.99 7.55 -14.59
C THR A 36 9.30 6.06 -14.42
N THR A 37 10.13 5.53 -15.31
CA THR A 37 10.64 4.16 -15.20
C THR A 37 12.03 4.13 -15.82
N ASP A 38 12.92 3.39 -15.19
CA ASP A 38 14.27 3.15 -15.69
C ASP A 38 14.37 1.80 -16.42
N THR A 39 13.24 1.22 -16.84
CA THR A 39 13.24 -0.08 -17.52
C THR A 39 13.76 0.01 -18.95
N ASP A 40 14.71 -0.87 -19.26
CA ASP A 40 15.35 -1.06 -20.56
C ASP A 40 14.59 -2.04 -21.47
N LEU A 41 13.41 -2.51 -21.05
CA LEU A 41 12.61 -3.48 -21.80
C LEU A 41 12.34 -2.95 -23.23
N PRO A 42 12.70 -3.67 -24.30
CA PRO A 42 12.48 -3.19 -25.67
C PRO A 42 11.01 -3.23 -26.09
N TYR A 43 10.17 -4.01 -25.39
CA TYR A 43 8.77 -4.23 -25.75
C TYR A 43 7.86 -4.27 -24.52
N ARG A 44 6.60 -3.91 -24.75
CA ARG A 44 5.49 -4.09 -23.80
C ARG A 44 4.39 -4.96 -24.41
N TYR A 45 3.54 -5.51 -23.56
CA TYR A 45 2.52 -6.48 -23.96
C TYR A 45 1.14 -6.03 -23.48
N ILE A 46 0.20 -5.98 -24.43
CA ILE A 46 -1.23 -5.80 -24.20
C ILE A 46 -1.89 -7.09 -24.69
N GLY A 47 -2.72 -7.71 -23.86
CA GLY A 47 -3.45 -8.93 -24.19
C GLY A 47 -4.91 -8.66 -24.54
N TYR A 48 -5.74 -9.69 -24.41
CA TYR A 48 -7.20 -9.62 -24.66
C TYR A 48 -8.02 -9.27 -23.41
N GLN A 49 -7.36 -8.91 -22.30
CA GLN A 49 -8.04 -8.54 -21.07
C GLN A 49 -8.87 -7.26 -21.23
N THR A 50 -9.76 -7.01 -20.28
CA THR A 50 -10.49 -5.73 -20.23
C THR A 50 -9.52 -4.56 -20.05
N THR A 51 -9.96 -3.34 -20.41
CA THR A 51 -9.14 -2.13 -20.21
C THR A 51 -8.72 -1.98 -18.75
N PHE A 52 -9.62 -2.24 -17.81
CA PHE A 52 -9.33 -2.09 -16.39
C PHE A 52 -8.33 -3.14 -15.88
N GLU A 53 -8.46 -4.41 -16.27
CA GLU A 53 -7.47 -5.44 -15.92
C GLU A 53 -6.09 -5.13 -16.52
N THR A 54 -6.05 -4.65 -17.77
CA THR A 54 -4.80 -4.22 -18.40
C THR A 54 -4.15 -3.08 -17.61
N LEU A 55 -4.93 -2.06 -17.22
CA LEU A 55 -4.45 -0.97 -16.38
C LEU A 55 -4.00 -1.47 -15.01
N ARG A 56 -4.77 -2.32 -14.34
CA ARG A 56 -4.41 -2.87 -13.03
C ARG A 56 -3.11 -3.67 -13.11
N ASP A 57 -3.01 -4.61 -14.03
CA ASP A 57 -1.94 -5.61 -14.02
C ASP A 57 -0.64 -5.06 -14.64
N ARG A 58 -0.75 -4.30 -15.75
CA ARG A 58 0.42 -3.80 -16.50
C ARG A 58 0.87 -2.40 -16.09
N ILE A 59 0.00 -1.62 -15.46
CA ILE A 59 0.32 -0.26 -15.00
C ILE A 59 0.48 -0.28 -13.48
N ILE A 60 -0.60 -0.51 -12.73
CA ILE A 60 -0.56 -0.38 -11.27
C ILE A 60 0.31 -1.44 -10.59
N ASN A 61 0.10 -2.73 -10.89
CA ASN A 61 0.81 -3.82 -10.22
C ASN A 61 2.27 -3.91 -10.65
N GLN A 62 2.57 -3.65 -11.93
CA GLN A 62 3.91 -3.81 -12.48
C GLN A 62 4.78 -2.54 -12.33
N ILE A 63 4.18 -1.35 -12.37
CA ILE A 63 4.92 -0.08 -12.41
C ILE A 63 4.58 0.79 -11.19
N GLY A 64 3.35 0.74 -10.69
CA GLY A 64 2.90 1.51 -9.53
C GLY A 64 2.20 2.83 -9.90
N GLY A 65 2.10 3.71 -8.92
CA GLY A 65 1.41 5.00 -9.01
C GLY A 65 -0.11 4.89 -8.82
N TYR A 66 -0.80 5.98 -9.16
CA TYR A 66 -2.22 6.19 -8.96
C TYR A 66 -2.91 6.53 -10.28
N LEU A 67 -4.05 5.92 -10.53
CA LEU A 67 -4.96 6.36 -11.59
C LEU A 67 -5.98 7.33 -11.01
N ARG A 68 -6.11 8.51 -11.62
CA ARG A 68 -7.09 9.52 -11.21
C ARG A 68 -7.99 9.88 -12.37
N ILE A 69 -9.30 9.72 -12.18
CA ILE A 69 -10.30 10.21 -13.14
C ILE A 69 -10.78 11.59 -12.68
N ARG A 70 -10.75 12.57 -13.58
CA ARG A 70 -11.24 13.93 -13.32
C ARG A 70 -12.31 14.30 -14.33
N ARG A 71 -13.49 14.70 -13.85
CA ARG A 71 -14.50 15.34 -14.69
C ARG A 71 -14.21 16.82 -14.78
N THR A 72 -14.11 17.32 -16.02
CA THR A 72 -13.91 18.73 -16.33
C THR A 72 -15.01 19.20 -17.28
N ALA A 73 -15.12 20.51 -17.49
CA ALA A 73 -16.04 21.07 -18.48
C ALA A 73 -15.81 20.53 -19.91
N THR A 74 -14.58 20.10 -20.23
CA THR A 74 -14.22 19.62 -21.57
C THR A 74 -14.26 18.10 -21.71
N GLY A 75 -14.54 17.35 -20.65
CA GLY A 75 -14.65 15.89 -20.67
C GLY A 75 -14.04 15.19 -19.45
N LEU A 76 -14.02 13.85 -19.50
CA LEU A 76 -13.35 13.00 -18.52
C LEU A 76 -11.88 12.87 -18.86
N TYR A 77 -11.01 13.21 -17.92
CA TYR A 77 -9.57 12.98 -18.01
C TYR A 77 -9.18 11.79 -17.14
N ILE A 78 -8.19 11.02 -17.60
CA ILE A 78 -7.51 10.01 -16.80
C ILE A 78 -6.03 10.39 -16.68
N ASP A 79 -5.57 10.55 -15.45
CA ASP A 79 -4.17 10.81 -15.10
C ASP A 79 -3.52 9.53 -14.57
N TRP A 80 -2.20 9.42 -14.74
CA TRP A 80 -1.37 8.41 -14.10
C TRP A 80 -0.24 9.08 -13.32
N LEU A 81 -0.35 9.08 -12.00
CA LEU A 81 0.40 9.95 -11.10
C LEU A 81 1.29 9.13 -10.16
N GLU A 82 2.47 9.63 -9.84
CA GLU A 82 3.37 9.04 -8.83
C GLU A 82 2.81 9.22 -7.41
N THR A 83 2.28 10.42 -7.12
CA THR A 83 1.65 10.76 -5.84
C THR A 83 0.28 11.41 -6.08
N ILE A 84 -0.62 11.30 -5.10
CA ILE A 84 -1.96 11.91 -5.17
C ILE A 84 -2.26 12.76 -3.94
N GLY A 85 -3.15 13.73 -4.12
CA GLY A 85 -3.63 14.65 -3.08
C GLY A 85 -2.59 15.67 -2.64
N ARG A 86 -2.85 16.31 -1.50
CA ARG A 86 -1.99 17.34 -0.92
C ARG A 86 -1.82 17.18 0.59
N ALA A 87 -0.82 17.84 1.14
CA ALA A 87 -0.70 18.00 2.58
C ALA A 87 -1.72 19.02 3.09
N SER A 88 -2.71 18.56 3.85
CA SER A 88 -3.63 19.42 4.58
C SER A 88 -3.13 19.64 6.01
N ASN A 89 -3.52 20.77 6.60
CA ASN A 89 -3.25 21.12 7.99
C ASN A 89 -4.44 20.87 8.93
N SER A 90 -5.56 20.38 8.40
CA SER A 90 -6.75 20.07 9.20
C SER A 90 -6.53 18.77 9.99
N PRO A 91 -6.45 18.82 11.34
CA PRO A 91 -6.12 17.65 12.13
C PRO A 91 -7.31 16.70 12.29
N ILE A 92 -6.98 15.42 12.36
CA ILE A 92 -7.89 14.34 12.79
C ILE A 92 -7.43 13.95 14.19
N GLU A 93 -8.22 14.30 15.20
CA GLU A 93 -7.78 14.39 16.59
C GLU A 93 -8.73 13.67 17.55
N LEU A 94 -8.15 12.79 18.36
CA LEU A 94 -8.87 12.07 19.41
C LEU A 94 -9.38 13.05 20.47
N GLY A 95 -10.64 12.91 20.87
CA GLY A 95 -11.26 13.82 21.85
C GLY A 95 -11.74 15.15 21.27
N VAL A 96 -11.47 15.45 20.00
CA VAL A 96 -11.91 16.69 19.34
C VAL A 96 -12.88 16.40 18.21
N ASN A 97 -12.45 15.70 17.16
CA ASN A 97 -13.30 15.42 15.98
C ASN A 97 -13.32 13.96 15.57
N ILE A 98 -12.66 13.07 16.30
CA ILE A 98 -12.83 11.63 16.19
C ILE A 98 -13.95 11.19 17.13
N LYS A 99 -14.96 10.50 16.57
CA LYS A 99 -16.00 9.82 17.34
C LYS A 99 -15.55 8.41 17.74
N THR A 100 -15.02 7.65 16.78
CA THR A 100 -14.40 6.34 17.03
C THR A 100 -13.22 6.16 16.08
N ALA A 101 -12.19 5.45 16.54
CA ALA A 101 -11.07 5.03 15.72
C ALA A 101 -10.72 3.59 16.04
N THR A 102 -10.59 2.78 14.99
CA THR A 102 -10.17 1.38 15.06
C THR A 102 -8.92 1.23 14.23
N ARG A 103 -7.91 0.56 14.79
CA ARG A 103 -6.69 0.20 14.08
C ARG A 103 -6.75 -1.27 13.72
N GLU A 104 -6.75 -1.56 12.43
CA GLU A 104 -6.68 -2.91 11.90
C GLU A 104 -5.24 -3.22 11.47
N THR A 105 -4.77 -4.43 11.77
CA THR A 105 -3.45 -4.90 11.38
C THR A 105 -3.61 -6.17 10.58
N SER A 106 -3.16 -6.16 9.31
CA SER A 106 -3.15 -7.34 8.45
C SER A 106 -1.75 -7.89 8.32
N PHE A 107 -1.66 -9.22 8.42
CA PHE A 107 -0.46 -10.03 8.23
C PHE A 107 -0.53 -10.87 6.94
N GLU A 108 -1.49 -10.57 6.06
CA GLU A 108 -1.76 -11.36 4.84
C GLU A 108 -0.54 -11.54 3.94
N ASN A 109 0.33 -10.53 3.88
CA ASN A 109 1.53 -10.53 3.04
C ASN A 109 2.79 -11.01 3.76
N VAL A 110 2.66 -11.62 4.95
CA VAL A 110 3.79 -12.22 5.65
C VAL A 110 4.28 -13.44 4.88
N ILE A 111 5.53 -13.39 4.45
CA ILE A 111 6.29 -14.54 3.95
C ILE A 111 7.28 -14.91 5.04
N THR A 112 7.21 -16.13 5.55
CA THR A 112 8.20 -16.64 6.51
C THR A 112 9.21 -17.56 5.84
N ARG A 113 8.85 -18.09 4.66
CA ARG A 113 9.72 -18.91 3.82
C ARG A 113 9.61 -18.49 2.35
N LEU A 114 10.70 -18.00 1.78
CA LEU A 114 10.78 -17.62 0.38
C LEU A 114 11.40 -18.76 -0.44
N VAL A 115 10.81 -19.10 -1.59
CA VAL A 115 11.43 -20.00 -2.58
C VAL A 115 11.85 -19.16 -3.79
N PRO A 116 13.13 -18.78 -3.93
CA PRO A 116 13.63 -18.07 -5.10
C PRO A 116 13.69 -19.00 -6.31
N LEU A 117 13.12 -18.57 -7.44
CA LEU A 117 13.19 -19.25 -8.72
C LEU A 117 13.88 -18.32 -9.72
N GLY A 118 14.93 -18.81 -10.38
CA GLY A 118 15.67 -18.06 -11.40
C GLY A 118 15.28 -18.45 -12.82
N ALA A 119 16.19 -18.24 -13.77
CA ALA A 119 16.00 -18.54 -15.19
C ALA A 119 15.55 -19.99 -15.46
N ASP A 120 14.82 -20.19 -16.57
CA ASP A 120 14.52 -21.53 -17.10
C ASP A 120 15.83 -22.20 -17.53
N LEU A 121 16.06 -23.43 -17.06
CA LEU A 121 17.22 -24.24 -17.43
C LEU A 121 17.00 -24.99 -18.76
N GLY A 122 15.79 -24.91 -19.34
CA GLY A 122 15.49 -25.46 -20.67
C GLY A 122 15.59 -26.98 -20.76
N ILE A 123 15.70 -27.68 -19.63
CA ILE A 123 15.65 -29.14 -19.57
C ILE A 123 14.18 -29.53 -19.70
N GLU A 124 13.79 -29.96 -20.90
CA GLU A 124 12.54 -30.68 -21.11
C GLU A 124 12.78 -32.11 -20.64
N ASP A 125 11.99 -32.57 -19.67
CA ASP A 125 12.02 -33.97 -19.25
C ASP A 125 11.50 -34.85 -20.41
N PRO A 126 12.35 -35.66 -21.04
CA PRO A 126 11.94 -36.50 -22.16
C PRO A 126 11.00 -37.65 -21.74
N ASP A 127 10.91 -37.95 -20.43
CA ASP A 127 10.05 -39.01 -19.87
C ASP A 127 8.74 -38.46 -19.27
N ALA A 128 8.50 -37.14 -19.34
CA ALA A 128 7.21 -36.55 -19.00
C ALA A 128 6.19 -36.85 -20.11
N GLU A 129 5.69 -38.09 -20.16
CA GLU A 129 4.44 -38.38 -20.84
C GLU A 129 3.36 -37.45 -20.28
N ASN A 130 2.93 -36.52 -21.14
CA ASN A 130 1.95 -35.49 -20.84
C ASN A 130 0.59 -36.13 -20.50
N ASP A 131 0.38 -36.51 -19.25
CA ASP A 131 -0.96 -36.44 -18.68
C ASP A 131 -1.25 -34.96 -18.44
N ARG A 132 -1.84 -34.31 -19.46
CA ARG A 132 -2.47 -32.96 -19.46
C ARG A 132 -1.63 -31.73 -19.85
N GLY A 133 -0.56 -31.87 -20.62
CA GLY A 133 0.02 -30.73 -21.37
C GLY A 133 0.64 -29.62 -20.51
N LEU A 134 1.14 -29.96 -19.32
CA LEU A 134 1.88 -29.06 -18.44
C LEU A 134 3.37 -29.41 -18.55
N SER A 135 4.09 -28.69 -19.41
CA SER A 135 5.56 -28.76 -19.42
C SER A 135 6.11 -28.05 -18.18
N ILE A 136 6.53 -28.83 -17.18
CA ILE A 136 7.26 -28.32 -16.01
C ILE A 136 8.71 -28.08 -16.45
N LYS A 137 9.04 -26.85 -16.80
CA LYS A 137 10.43 -26.47 -17.09
C LYS A 137 11.21 -26.40 -15.78
N GLU A 138 12.35 -27.08 -15.73
CA GLU A 138 13.26 -26.95 -14.59
C GLU A 138 13.79 -25.51 -14.51
N ARG A 139 13.74 -24.92 -13.31
CA ARG A 139 14.15 -23.55 -13.02
C ARG A 139 15.44 -23.55 -12.21
N LEU A 140 16.27 -22.52 -12.36
CA LEU A 140 17.38 -22.29 -11.44
C LEU A 140 16.87 -22.12 -10.01
N THR A 141 17.52 -22.77 -9.05
CA THR A 141 17.20 -22.69 -7.62
C THR A 141 18.45 -22.40 -6.80
N ILE A 142 18.26 -22.09 -5.51
CA ILE A 142 19.38 -21.80 -4.60
C ILE A 142 19.97 -23.03 -3.91
N SER A 143 19.49 -24.25 -4.21
CA SER A 143 19.87 -25.48 -3.48
C SER A 143 21.39 -25.70 -3.44
N THR A 144 22.07 -25.48 -4.55
CA THR A 144 23.53 -25.65 -4.72
C THR A 144 24.35 -24.72 -3.83
N VAL A 145 23.80 -23.56 -3.47
CA VAL A 145 24.47 -22.52 -2.65
C VAL A 145 23.83 -22.36 -1.27
N ASN A 146 22.90 -23.24 -0.90
CA ASN A 146 22.11 -23.14 0.34
C ASN A 146 21.96 -24.49 1.05
N GLY A 147 23.01 -25.32 1.00
CA GLY A 147 23.05 -26.60 1.73
C GLY A 147 21.93 -27.57 1.33
N GLY A 148 21.55 -27.57 0.04
CA GLY A 148 20.47 -28.40 -0.49
C GLY A 148 19.06 -27.83 -0.30
N LYS A 149 18.90 -26.73 0.45
CA LYS A 149 17.57 -26.11 0.68
C LYS A 149 17.19 -25.19 -0.49
N LEU A 150 15.97 -25.36 -1.00
CA LEU A 150 15.40 -24.52 -2.06
C LEU A 150 14.85 -23.18 -1.56
N TYR A 151 14.92 -22.92 -0.26
CA TYR A 151 14.23 -21.80 0.36
C TYR A 151 15.11 -21.02 1.34
N LEU A 152 14.72 -19.77 1.59
CA LEU A 152 15.23 -18.90 2.65
C LEU A 152 14.13 -18.69 3.68
N GLU A 153 14.52 -18.46 4.94
CA GLU A 153 13.59 -18.30 6.05
C GLU A 153 13.95 -17.09 6.89
N ASP A 154 12.92 -16.45 7.42
CA ASP A 154 13.05 -15.48 8.51
C ASP A 154 12.71 -16.21 9.82
N SER A 155 13.71 -16.41 10.69
CA SER A 155 13.56 -17.18 11.92
C SER A 155 12.58 -16.53 12.91
N ASP A 156 12.53 -15.21 12.95
CA ASP A 156 11.69 -14.47 13.89
C ASP A 156 10.23 -14.58 13.45
N LEU A 157 9.96 -14.39 12.16
CA LEU A 157 8.62 -14.58 11.60
C LEU A 157 8.17 -16.04 11.67
N LEU A 158 9.07 -17.01 11.42
CA LEU A 158 8.75 -18.43 11.48
C LEU A 158 8.39 -18.88 12.89
N THR A 159 9.06 -18.33 13.91
CA THR A 159 8.73 -18.61 15.33
C THR A 159 7.32 -18.15 15.69
N GLN A 160 6.85 -17.07 15.08
CA GLN A 160 5.55 -16.48 15.41
C GLN A 160 4.39 -16.98 14.56
N PHE A 161 4.60 -17.09 13.25
CA PHE A 161 3.54 -17.40 12.28
C PHE A 161 3.64 -18.82 11.72
N GLY A 162 4.70 -19.55 12.03
CA GLY A 162 4.99 -20.83 11.41
C GLY A 162 5.43 -20.68 9.95
N ILE A 163 5.25 -21.74 9.17
CA ILE A 163 5.68 -21.77 7.76
C ILE A 163 4.59 -21.18 6.87
N ILE A 164 4.88 -20.03 6.27
CA ILE A 164 4.10 -19.38 5.21
C ILE A 164 5.02 -19.25 4.00
N GLN A 165 4.93 -20.22 3.11
CA GLN A 165 5.84 -20.37 1.98
C GLN A 165 5.29 -19.68 0.72
N LYS A 166 6.12 -18.86 0.06
CA LYS A 166 5.78 -18.23 -1.22
C LYS A 166 6.93 -18.31 -2.21
N PRO A 167 6.68 -18.73 -3.47
CA PRO A 167 7.69 -18.64 -4.52
C PRO A 167 7.82 -17.19 -5.02
N MET A 168 9.02 -16.81 -5.42
CA MET A 168 9.31 -15.55 -6.10
C MET A 168 10.13 -15.83 -7.35
N ASP A 169 9.61 -15.39 -8.48
CA ASP A 169 10.19 -15.64 -9.79
C ASP A 169 11.05 -14.44 -10.22
N TRP A 170 12.32 -14.73 -10.47
CA TRP A 170 13.35 -13.83 -10.98
C TRP A 170 13.99 -14.50 -12.20
N ALA A 171 13.18 -14.77 -13.22
CA ALA A 171 13.59 -15.44 -14.46
C ALA A 171 14.80 -14.80 -15.18
N GLU A 172 15.14 -13.56 -14.86
CA GLU A 172 16.32 -12.86 -15.35
C GLU A 172 17.64 -13.25 -14.67
N ILE A 173 17.60 -13.94 -13.53
CA ILE A 173 18.79 -14.34 -12.77
C ILE A 173 19.17 -15.78 -13.11
N ASP A 174 20.38 -15.96 -13.66
CA ASP A 174 20.94 -17.25 -14.08
C ASP A 174 22.05 -17.77 -13.16
N ASP A 175 22.42 -17.03 -12.11
CA ASP A 175 23.40 -17.43 -11.08
C ASP A 175 22.75 -17.69 -9.71
N ALA A 176 23.01 -18.88 -9.14
CA ALA A 176 22.38 -19.32 -7.89
C ALA A 176 22.81 -18.47 -6.67
N THR A 177 24.05 -17.98 -6.65
CA THR A 177 24.55 -17.13 -5.55
C THR A 177 23.84 -15.78 -5.54
N THR A 178 23.73 -15.17 -6.71
CA THR A 178 23.02 -13.91 -6.95
C THR A 178 21.54 -14.06 -6.61
N LEU A 179 20.91 -15.17 -7.02
CA LEU A 179 19.52 -15.49 -6.69
C LEU A 179 19.30 -15.60 -5.17
N LYS A 180 20.22 -16.24 -4.46
CA LYS A 180 20.19 -16.35 -2.98
C LYS A 180 20.32 -14.97 -2.32
N GLN A 181 21.28 -14.14 -2.75
CA GLN A 181 21.46 -12.79 -2.21
C GLN A 181 20.23 -11.92 -2.45
N ARG A 182 19.66 -11.97 -3.66
CA ARG A 182 18.42 -11.27 -4.01
C ARG A 182 17.24 -11.72 -3.13
N GLY A 183 17.14 -13.03 -2.90
CA GLY A 183 16.15 -13.62 -2.00
C GLY A 183 16.28 -13.14 -0.56
N GLN A 184 17.50 -13.09 -0.02
CA GLN A 184 17.74 -12.61 1.34
C GLN A 184 17.42 -11.12 1.47
N GLN A 185 17.87 -10.30 0.52
CA GLN A 185 17.54 -8.86 0.50
C GLN A 185 16.03 -8.63 0.45
N PHE A 186 15.29 -9.46 -0.31
CA PHE A 186 13.84 -9.38 -0.35
C PHE A 186 13.21 -9.66 1.02
N LEU A 187 13.61 -10.76 1.69
CA LEU A 187 13.15 -11.08 3.05
C LEU A 187 13.49 -9.97 4.05
N ASP A 188 14.73 -9.46 4.03
CA ASP A 188 15.18 -8.40 4.94
C ASP A 188 14.42 -7.08 4.72
N SER A 189 14.02 -6.81 3.47
CA SER A 189 13.24 -5.61 3.10
C SER A 189 11.74 -5.75 3.36
N GLN A 190 11.28 -6.92 3.79
CA GLN A 190 9.87 -7.24 3.89
C GLN A 190 9.18 -6.38 4.95
N LYS A 191 8.27 -5.52 4.48
CA LYS A 191 7.34 -4.77 5.33
C LYS A 191 5.95 -5.41 5.25
N ALA A 192 5.82 -6.57 5.87
CA ALA A 192 4.63 -7.43 5.71
C ALA A 192 3.43 -7.04 6.57
N ILE A 193 3.62 -6.16 7.56
CA ILE A 193 2.53 -5.75 8.46
C ILE A 193 1.88 -4.50 7.91
N LEU A 194 0.66 -4.65 7.41
CA LEU A 194 -0.14 -3.55 6.92
C LEU A 194 -1.06 -3.05 8.04
N THR A 195 -0.76 -1.90 8.62
CA THR A 195 -1.67 -1.25 9.57
C THR A 195 -2.61 -0.32 8.84
N THR A 196 -3.92 -0.41 9.02
CA THR A 196 -4.90 0.56 8.52
C THR A 196 -5.71 1.15 9.67
N TRP A 197 -6.06 2.44 9.59
CA TRP A 197 -6.98 3.07 10.52
C TRP A 197 -8.34 3.28 9.89
N GLU A 198 -9.39 2.85 10.58
CA GLU A 198 -10.77 3.20 10.29
C GLU A 198 -11.26 4.21 11.32
N VAL A 199 -11.59 5.42 10.88
CA VAL A 199 -11.92 6.56 11.75
C VAL A 199 -13.29 7.11 11.39
N ASN A 200 -14.20 7.12 12.34
CA ASN A 200 -15.44 7.91 12.24
C ASN A 200 -15.16 9.29 12.82
N ALA A 201 -15.23 10.31 11.97
CA ALA A 201 -14.86 11.68 12.31
C ALA A 201 -15.95 12.68 11.91
N ILE A 202 -15.86 13.88 12.48
CA ILE A 202 -16.68 15.03 12.10
C ILE A 202 -15.95 15.87 11.06
N GLU A 203 -16.60 16.12 9.92
CA GLU A 203 -16.15 17.02 8.85
C GLU A 203 -16.27 18.48 9.31
N ARG A 204 -15.20 18.97 9.94
CA ARG A 204 -15.17 20.32 10.53
C ARG A 204 -15.28 21.44 9.50
N SER A 205 -14.86 21.19 8.26
CA SER A 205 -14.93 22.20 7.19
C SER A 205 -16.35 22.66 6.88
N LEU A 206 -17.37 21.89 7.28
CA LEU A 206 -18.78 22.27 7.13
C LEU A 206 -19.28 23.25 8.19
N ILE A 207 -18.53 23.40 9.29
CA ILE A 207 -18.92 24.20 10.46
C ILE A 207 -17.95 25.38 10.65
N ASP A 208 -16.68 25.20 10.31
CA ASP A 208 -15.62 26.18 10.52
C ASP A 208 -14.68 26.22 9.31
N SER A 209 -14.66 27.39 8.65
CA SER A 209 -13.93 27.61 7.40
C SER A 209 -12.40 27.61 7.54
N ARG A 210 -11.88 27.57 8.76
CA ARG A 210 -10.44 27.36 9.02
C ARG A 210 -9.99 25.94 8.70
N PHE A 211 -10.92 24.99 8.61
CA PHE A 211 -10.64 23.61 8.29
C PHE A 211 -10.93 23.32 6.83
N GLU A 212 -10.02 22.59 6.20
CA GLU A 212 -10.18 22.03 4.87
C GLU A 212 -11.01 20.76 4.93
N LYS A 213 -11.79 20.54 3.87
CA LYS A 213 -12.57 19.33 3.68
C LYS A 213 -11.67 18.11 3.58
N TYR A 214 -12.06 17.00 4.20
CA TYR A 214 -11.38 15.72 3.99
C TYR A 214 -11.59 15.22 2.56
N GLU A 215 -10.51 14.95 1.85
CA GLU A 215 -10.52 14.41 0.49
C GLU A 215 -9.61 13.19 0.40
N VAL A 216 -10.04 12.18 -0.37
CA VAL A 216 -9.21 11.00 -0.67
C VAL A 216 -7.92 11.45 -1.37
N GLY A 217 -6.80 10.93 -0.90
CA GLY A 217 -5.46 11.29 -1.33
C GLY A 217 -4.81 12.40 -0.49
N ASN A 218 -5.56 13.22 0.25
CA ASN A 218 -4.94 14.23 1.11
C ASN A 218 -4.31 13.59 2.35
N SER A 219 -3.17 14.11 2.78
CA SER A 219 -2.57 13.76 4.07
C SER A 219 -2.95 14.75 5.15
N HIS A 220 -3.19 14.26 6.35
CA HIS A 220 -3.64 15.02 7.50
C HIS A 220 -2.81 14.66 8.74
N PRO A 221 -2.56 15.61 9.66
CA PRO A 221 -1.98 15.29 10.95
C PRO A 221 -3.01 14.52 11.79
N ILE A 222 -2.61 13.35 12.28
CA ILE A 222 -3.36 12.48 13.16
C ILE A 222 -2.84 12.72 14.58
N VAL A 223 -3.65 13.35 15.40
CA VAL A 223 -3.30 13.70 16.78
C VAL A 223 -3.97 12.69 17.71
N ASN A 224 -3.17 11.75 18.19
CA ASN A 224 -3.66 10.60 18.95
C ASN A 224 -3.03 10.53 20.36
N ALA A 225 -2.81 11.69 20.99
CA ALA A 225 -2.30 11.75 22.35
C ALA A 225 -3.29 11.06 23.32
N PRO A 226 -2.82 10.25 24.29
CA PRO A 226 -1.43 9.94 24.63
C PRO A 226 -0.82 8.80 23.79
N MET A 227 -1.62 8.08 23.01
CA MET A 227 -1.30 6.78 22.42
C MET A 227 -0.09 6.82 21.49
N ALA A 228 0.10 7.93 20.77
CA ALA A 228 1.23 8.18 19.90
C ALA A 228 1.47 9.69 19.71
N GLY A 229 2.63 10.03 19.16
CA GLY A 229 2.89 11.37 18.64
C GLY A 229 2.03 11.71 17.42
N VAL A 230 2.19 12.94 16.91
CA VAL A 230 1.45 13.37 15.72
C VAL A 230 2.06 12.70 14.48
N GLU A 231 1.25 11.89 13.78
CA GLU A 231 1.64 11.24 12.52
C GLU A 231 0.93 11.92 11.35
N ARG A 232 1.58 12.08 10.19
CA ARG A 232 0.90 12.54 8.96
C ARG A 232 0.55 11.34 8.11
N LEU A 233 -0.74 11.03 8.00
CA LEU A 233 -1.23 9.89 7.23
C LEU A 233 -2.19 10.34 6.12
N GLN A 234 -2.23 9.59 5.03
CA GLN A 234 -3.04 9.88 3.84
C GLN A 234 -4.43 9.25 3.93
N ILE A 235 -5.50 9.95 3.56
CA ILE A 235 -6.84 9.35 3.47
C ILE A 235 -6.88 8.47 2.21
N ILE A 236 -7.12 7.17 2.36
CA ILE A 236 -7.23 6.21 1.23
C ILE A 236 -8.68 5.95 0.82
N GLU A 237 -9.62 6.11 1.76
CA GLU A 237 -11.05 5.96 1.52
C GLU A 237 -11.82 6.97 2.35
N LYS A 238 -12.92 7.47 1.81
CA LYS A 238 -13.87 8.31 2.52
C LYS A 238 -15.29 7.92 2.13
N THR A 239 -16.08 7.61 3.14
CA THR A 239 -17.52 7.41 3.03
C THR A 239 -18.24 8.57 3.71
N THR A 240 -19.23 9.15 3.04
CA THR A 240 -20.02 10.27 3.54
C THR A 240 -21.49 9.90 3.45
N ASP A 241 -22.21 10.05 4.55
CA ASP A 241 -23.67 9.93 4.54
C ASP A 241 -24.28 11.22 3.96
N LEU A 242 -25.14 11.10 2.95
CA LEU A 242 -25.79 12.24 2.32
C LEU A 242 -26.79 12.94 3.25
N LEU A 243 -27.37 12.22 4.21
CA LEU A 243 -28.28 12.79 5.21
C LEU A 243 -27.52 13.38 6.40
N SER A 244 -26.28 12.93 6.61
CA SER A 244 -25.41 13.37 7.71
C SER A 244 -24.01 13.72 7.18
N PRO A 245 -23.85 14.73 6.31
CA PRO A 245 -22.58 15.02 5.61
C PRO A 245 -21.44 15.44 6.55
N GLN A 246 -21.78 15.89 7.77
CA GLN A 246 -20.83 16.15 8.85
C GLN A 246 -20.22 14.89 9.45
N ALA A 247 -20.88 13.74 9.33
CA ALA A 247 -20.37 12.46 9.81
C ALA A 247 -19.70 11.72 8.66
N VAL A 248 -18.38 11.53 8.76
CA VAL A 248 -17.58 10.86 7.73
C VAL A 248 -16.87 9.66 8.32
N LYS A 249 -16.78 8.61 7.52
CA LYS A 249 -15.96 7.43 7.80
C LYS A 249 -14.74 7.50 6.90
N LEU A 250 -13.56 7.56 7.49
CA LEU A 250 -12.27 7.68 6.82
C LEU A 250 -11.50 6.38 7.00
N LYS A 251 -10.95 5.86 5.91
CA LYS A 251 -9.87 4.87 5.97
C LYS A 251 -8.58 5.62 5.71
N ILE A 252 -7.67 5.55 6.68
CA ILE A 252 -6.42 6.30 6.67
C ILE A 252 -5.27 5.32 6.44
N GLY A 253 -4.36 5.78 5.59
CA GLY A 253 -3.40 5.03 4.80
C GLY A 253 -2.49 4.15 5.61
N ALA A 254 -2.09 3.08 4.95
CA ALA A 254 -1.53 1.95 5.61
C ALA A 254 -0.01 1.99 5.69
N ASN A 255 0.52 1.97 6.90
CA ASN A 255 1.96 1.86 7.10
C ASN A 255 2.34 0.38 7.01
N GLN A 256 3.12 0.05 5.99
CA GLN A 256 3.84 -1.22 5.94
C GLN A 256 5.04 -1.13 6.89
N THR A 257 5.08 -2.01 7.90
CA THR A 257 6.12 -2.01 8.93
C THR A 257 6.72 -3.40 9.11
N SER A 258 7.94 -3.46 9.64
CA SER A 258 8.56 -4.71 10.09
C SER A 258 7.93 -5.14 11.41
N LEU A 259 8.08 -6.43 11.75
CA LEU A 259 7.56 -7.00 12.99
C LEU A 259 8.17 -6.35 14.24
N SER A 260 9.48 -6.13 14.24
CA SER A 260 10.20 -5.46 15.33
C SER A 260 9.67 -4.05 15.59
N ALA A 261 9.41 -3.29 14.52
CA ALA A 261 8.82 -1.95 14.62
C ALA A 261 7.39 -2.00 15.17
N TYR A 262 6.57 -2.95 14.72
CA TYR A 262 5.21 -3.14 15.23
C TYR A 262 5.20 -3.43 16.75
N TYR A 263 6.06 -4.34 17.24
CA TYR A 263 6.14 -4.64 18.66
C TYR A 263 6.55 -3.45 19.52
N ASN A 264 7.52 -2.67 19.05
CA ASN A 264 7.92 -1.44 19.73
C ASN A 264 6.74 -0.46 19.82
N GLN A 265 5.99 -0.30 18.72
CA GLN A 265 4.83 0.58 18.69
C GLN A 265 3.70 0.13 19.64
N VAL A 266 3.39 -1.17 19.69
CA VAL A 266 2.37 -1.72 20.61
C VAL A 266 2.78 -1.49 22.07
N ARG A 267 4.06 -1.72 22.40
CA ARG A 267 4.59 -1.51 23.75
C ARG A 267 4.54 -0.04 24.18
N GLU A 268 4.84 0.88 23.27
CA GLU A 268 4.73 2.32 23.53
C GLU A 268 3.28 2.76 23.74
N ALA A 269 2.36 2.27 22.90
CA ALA A 269 0.93 2.53 23.03
C ALA A 269 0.36 2.01 24.37
N GLN A 270 0.77 0.81 24.82
CA GLN A 270 0.34 0.28 26.12
C GLN A 270 0.79 1.15 27.29
N LYS A 271 2.06 1.57 27.30
CA LYS A 271 2.61 2.46 28.34
C LYS A 271 1.87 3.80 28.40
N SER A 272 1.54 4.36 27.24
CA SER A 272 0.88 5.66 27.18
C SER A 272 -0.60 5.60 27.58
N ILE A 273 -1.30 4.51 27.25
CA ILE A 273 -2.65 4.22 27.74
C ILE A 273 -2.65 4.10 29.27
N GLU A 274 -1.72 3.34 29.86
CA GLU A 274 -1.58 3.22 31.32
C GLU A 274 -1.39 4.57 32.00
N ASN A 275 -0.62 5.49 31.39
CA ASN A 275 -0.37 6.81 31.95
C ASN A 275 -1.61 7.72 31.96
N VAL A 276 -2.57 7.52 31.04
CA VAL A 276 -3.81 8.32 31.00
C VAL A 276 -4.94 7.72 31.83
N ILE A 277 -4.92 6.41 32.08
CA ILE A 277 -5.88 5.75 32.97
C ILE A 277 -5.55 5.99 34.46
N ARG A 278 -4.31 6.36 34.80
CA ARG A 278 -3.96 6.75 36.17
C ARG A 278 -4.79 7.98 36.58
N PRO A 279 -5.50 7.94 37.73
CA PRO A 279 -6.21 9.12 38.21
C PRO A 279 -5.20 10.26 38.40
N GLN A 280 -5.51 11.42 37.83
CA GLN A 280 -4.79 12.65 38.12
C GLN A 280 -4.77 12.83 39.65
N PRO A 281 -3.62 13.17 40.27
CA PRO A 281 -3.63 13.53 41.68
C PRO A 281 -4.65 14.66 41.88
N PRO A 282 -5.41 14.66 42.99
CA PRO A 282 -6.41 15.69 43.23
C PRO A 282 -5.76 17.07 43.07
N ILE A 283 -6.47 17.97 42.38
CA ILE A 283 -6.09 19.37 42.24
C ILE A 283 -5.79 19.87 43.65
N ALA A 284 -4.56 20.34 43.90
CA ALA A 284 -4.22 20.92 45.19
C ALA A 284 -5.21 22.04 45.49
N GLU A 285 -5.98 21.91 46.58
CA GLU A 285 -6.87 22.96 47.04
C GLU A 285 -6.06 24.25 47.16
N LEU A 286 -6.52 25.30 46.47
CA LEU A 286 -5.97 26.64 46.64
C LEU A 286 -6.06 26.98 48.13
N PRO A 287 -4.97 27.48 48.76
CA PRO A 287 -5.02 27.87 50.15
C PRO A 287 -6.12 28.94 50.33
N PRO A 288 -6.85 28.92 51.46
CA PRO A 288 -7.95 29.84 51.69
C PRO A 288 -7.44 31.29 51.58
N GLU A 289 -8.18 32.13 50.86
CA GLU A 289 -7.87 33.56 50.74
C GLU A 289 -7.78 34.19 52.14
N GLU A 290 -6.65 34.85 52.40
CA GLU A 290 -6.51 35.64 53.63
C GLU A 290 -7.54 36.78 53.66
N PRO A 291 -8.13 37.07 54.83
CA PRO A 291 -9.12 38.13 54.92
C PRO A 291 -8.47 39.47 54.62
N ILE A 292 -9.13 40.21 53.73
CA ILE A 292 -8.80 41.59 53.34
C ILE A 292 -8.82 42.46 54.60
N ALA A 293 -7.69 43.09 54.91
CA ALA A 293 -7.57 44.13 55.94
C ALA A 293 -7.85 45.52 55.35
#